data_AF-A0A0P9H8Z4-F1
#
_entry.id   AF-A0A0P9H8Z4-F1
#
_cell.length_a   1.000
_cell.length_b   1.000
_cell.length_c   1.000
_cell.angle_alpha   90.00
_cell.angle_beta   90.00
_cell.angle_gamma   90.00
#
_symmetry.space_group_name_H-M   'P 1'
#
loop_
_entity.id
_entity.type
_entity.pdbx_description
1 polymer ?
#
loop_
_entity_poly.entity_id
_entity_poly.type
_entity_poly.pdbx_seq_one_letter_code
_entity_poly.pdbx_strand_id
1 'polypeptide(L)'
;MSDADYVVQEQQQLLQTHRRTLAHALVQLAMQGGYAQATPSLLNSIDEHCATIQRIKIWLRDHNTAIEDEENDLAAQRLRQLPGNDGPRRGDTPLGTRVTISRLNNSMGVLRDLMRQVPDIHDAAVEFRTIFQAACKQIDTLRSYKLLHDQLHDVQFRCYENIERELQHYPEREYSADNLATYADNLEDCIAELREIIANTPTLRTVPVWVEWLAEAHSQILQALSSENTLLLRRAADQIRRVLNVYPTPINARLISTVQSMDLGTLVDIMEYIHRTCSDVGVNAETVKRLGDGLTALRELHAKLTNLSSDHEQWQPIDNLLRLPNDSLDDIVALWDKLKLQAGELYGSSKEDWARELRDDADRIDQAVQLKDARVIKQQFISYRSRAMRRFFQVDKQLRKVCDKLDHVGGPFAFVIGVLE
;
A
#
# COMPACT_ATOMS: atom_id res chain seq x y z
N MET A 1 4.61 38.14 -24.39
CA MET A 1 4.66 36.74 -23.92
C MET A 1 3.65 35.97 -24.72
N SER A 2 4.07 34.86 -25.33
CA SER A 2 3.14 33.88 -25.87
C SER A 2 2.41 33.18 -24.71
N ASP A 3 1.27 32.57 -25.01
CA ASP A 3 0.52 31.77 -24.03
C ASP A 3 1.39 30.62 -23.46
N ALA A 4 2.30 30.09 -24.28
CA ALA A 4 3.28 29.09 -23.87
C ALA A 4 4.31 29.64 -22.86
N ASP A 5 4.77 30.88 -23.03
CA ASP A 5 5.72 31.51 -22.09
C ASP A 5 5.09 31.72 -20.71
N TYR A 6 3.78 32.02 -20.68
CA TYR A 6 3.03 32.18 -19.43
C TYR A 6 2.93 30.87 -18.66
N VAL A 7 2.59 29.76 -19.34
CA VAL A 7 2.52 28.43 -18.70
C VAL A 7 3.89 27.98 -18.19
N VAL A 8 4.97 28.23 -18.94
CA VAL A 8 6.33 27.91 -18.48
C VAL A 8 6.68 28.71 -17.22
N GLN A 9 6.33 30.00 -17.17
CA GLN A 9 6.58 30.86 -16.01
C GLN A 9 5.78 30.40 -14.78
N GLU A 10 4.53 29.99 -14.96
CA GLU A 10 3.69 29.43 -13.89
C GLU A 10 4.29 28.14 -13.32
N GLN A 11 4.74 27.23 -14.19
CA GLN A 11 5.39 25.98 -13.76
C GLN A 11 6.72 26.24 -13.02
N GLN A 12 7.48 27.24 -13.43
CA GLN A 12 8.68 27.66 -12.69
C GLN A 12 8.35 28.21 -11.29
N GLN A 13 7.28 29.00 -11.16
CA GLN A 13 6.82 29.49 -9.85
C GLN A 13 6.33 28.36 -8.94
N LEU A 14 5.61 27.39 -9.52
CA LEU A 14 5.14 26.21 -8.80
C LEU A 14 6.32 25.35 -8.31
N LEU A 15 7.33 25.16 -9.17
CA LEU A 15 8.59 24.48 -8.80
C LEU A 15 9.27 25.15 -7.61
N GLN A 16 9.41 26.48 -7.64
CA GLN A 16 10.02 27.26 -6.56
C GLN A 16 9.22 27.17 -5.25
N THR A 17 7.89 27.13 -5.35
CA THR A 17 7.01 26.95 -4.19
C THR A 17 7.23 25.59 -3.53
N HIS A 18 7.23 24.51 -4.31
CA HIS A 18 7.47 23.17 -3.76
C HIS A 18 8.89 23.00 -3.19
N ARG A 19 9.91 23.60 -3.82
CA ARG A 19 11.29 23.57 -3.29
C ARG A 19 11.41 24.23 -1.92
N ARG A 20 10.76 25.37 -1.73
CA ARG A 20 10.72 26.06 -0.44
C ARG A 20 9.97 25.24 0.62
N THR A 21 8.83 24.66 0.28
CA THR A 21 8.10 23.80 1.23
C THR A 21 8.88 22.55 1.58
N LEU A 22 9.54 21.92 0.60
CA LEU A 22 10.44 20.79 0.84
C LEU A 22 11.60 21.17 1.77
N ALA A 23 12.21 22.34 1.59
CA ALA A 23 13.27 22.83 2.47
C ALA A 23 12.79 22.96 3.93
N HIS A 24 11.58 23.51 4.15
CA HIS A 24 10.99 23.58 5.48
C HIS A 24 10.72 22.19 6.09
N ALA A 25 10.19 21.26 5.30
CA ALA A 25 9.92 19.91 5.75
C ALA A 25 11.22 19.15 6.10
N LEU A 26 12.30 19.36 5.35
CA LEU A 26 13.62 18.78 5.65
C LEU A 26 14.23 19.33 6.95
N VAL A 27 14.01 20.63 7.25
CA VAL A 27 14.41 21.21 8.54
C VAL A 27 13.61 20.60 9.69
N GLN A 28 12.29 20.46 9.53
CA GLN A 28 11.43 19.81 10.53
C GLN A 28 11.85 18.35 10.77
N LEU A 29 12.21 17.64 9.70
CA LEU A 29 12.70 16.27 9.78
C LEU A 29 13.98 16.18 10.61
N ALA A 30 14.92 17.10 10.40
CA ALA A 30 16.14 17.17 11.20
C ALA A 30 15.84 17.48 12.68
N MET A 31 14.92 18.41 12.96
CA MET A 31 14.49 18.74 14.33
C MET A 31 13.83 17.58 15.06
N GLN A 32 13.10 16.72 14.35
CA GLN A 32 12.46 15.53 14.92
C GLN A 32 13.44 14.37 15.15
N GLY A 33 14.75 14.53 14.91
CA GLY A 33 15.73 13.45 15.07
C GLY A 33 15.87 12.55 13.85
N GLY A 34 15.47 13.05 12.68
CA GLY A 34 15.57 12.34 11.40
C GLY A 34 14.42 11.36 11.14
N TYR A 35 14.55 10.58 10.07
CA TYR A 35 13.49 9.69 9.58
C TYR A 35 12.96 8.68 10.60
N ALA A 36 13.78 8.27 11.57
CA ALA A 36 13.40 7.25 12.56
C ALA A 36 12.40 7.76 13.61
N GLN A 37 12.27 9.07 13.76
CA GLN A 37 11.51 9.74 14.81
C GLN A 37 10.48 10.73 14.22
N ALA A 38 10.51 10.91 12.90
CA ALA A 38 9.64 11.85 12.22
C ALA A 38 8.20 11.32 12.09
N THR A 39 7.23 12.23 12.14
CA THR A 39 5.83 11.86 11.98
C THR A 39 5.54 11.38 10.55
N PRO A 40 4.64 10.39 10.36
CA PRO A 40 4.26 9.93 9.02
C PRO A 40 3.75 11.04 8.10
N SER A 41 3.04 12.03 8.66
CA SER A 41 2.57 13.21 7.92
C SER A 41 3.72 14.02 7.32
N LEU A 42 4.77 14.26 8.11
CA LEU A 42 5.96 14.96 7.63
C LEU A 42 6.69 14.17 6.55
N LEU A 43 6.83 12.85 6.73
CA LEU A 43 7.47 11.97 5.74
C LEU A 43 6.68 11.92 4.42
N ASN A 44 5.35 11.85 4.50
CA ASN A 44 4.47 11.88 3.33
C ASN A 44 4.54 13.23 2.60
N SER A 45 4.57 14.35 3.34
CA SER A 45 4.73 15.70 2.77
C SER A 45 6.06 15.85 2.02
N ILE A 46 7.16 15.34 2.59
CA ILE A 46 8.47 15.30 1.92
C ILE A 46 8.38 14.49 0.62
N ASP A 47 7.77 13.31 0.68
CA ASP A 47 7.66 12.44 -0.49
C ASP A 47 6.81 13.04 -1.61
N GLU A 48 5.70 13.67 -1.25
CA GLU A 48 4.78 14.36 -2.15
C GLU A 48 5.47 15.54 -2.85
N HIS A 49 6.13 16.43 -2.11
CA HIS A 49 6.84 17.57 -2.69
C HIS A 49 7.98 17.13 -3.60
N CYS A 50 8.73 16.08 -3.23
CA CYS A 50 9.75 15.50 -4.11
C CYS A 50 9.15 14.95 -5.40
N ALA A 51 8.02 14.24 -5.33
CA ALA A 51 7.35 13.68 -6.51
C ALA A 51 6.80 14.78 -7.42
N THR A 52 6.31 15.88 -6.85
CA THR A 52 5.78 17.02 -7.61
C THR A 52 6.90 17.84 -8.24
N ILE A 53 8.01 18.10 -7.53
CA ILE A 53 9.22 18.72 -8.08
C ILE A 53 9.72 17.93 -9.29
N GLN A 54 9.84 16.61 -9.20
CA GLN A 54 10.30 15.78 -10.32
C GLN A 54 9.35 15.85 -11.52
N ARG A 55 8.03 15.83 -11.30
CA ARG A 55 7.03 15.97 -12.37
C ARG A 55 7.17 17.31 -13.10
N ILE A 56 7.26 18.42 -12.35
CA ILE A 56 7.40 19.75 -12.93
C ILE A 56 8.73 19.89 -13.70
N LYS A 57 9.82 19.32 -13.18
CA LYS A 57 11.13 19.33 -13.86
C LYS A 57 11.13 18.55 -15.17
N ILE A 58 10.48 17.39 -15.22
CA ILE A 58 10.31 16.64 -16.47
C ILE A 58 9.52 17.48 -17.47
N TRP A 59 8.38 18.02 -17.04
CA TRP A 59 7.54 18.85 -17.90
C TRP A 59 8.31 20.06 -18.46
N LEU A 60 9.06 20.78 -17.61
CA LEU A 60 9.87 21.93 -18.04
C LEU A 60 10.97 21.54 -19.04
N ARG A 61 11.62 20.39 -18.84
CA ARG A 61 12.65 19.87 -19.77
C ARG A 61 12.04 19.47 -21.11
N ASP A 62 10.86 18.85 -21.12
CA ASP A 62 10.13 18.50 -22.34
C ASP A 62 9.73 19.75 -23.15
N HIS A 63 9.62 20.90 -22.47
CA HIS A 63 9.38 22.21 -23.08
C HIS A 63 10.68 23.02 -23.28
N ASN A 64 11.83 22.35 -23.45
CA ASN A 64 13.15 22.93 -23.70
C ASN A 64 13.62 23.98 -22.66
N THR A 65 13.07 23.95 -21.45
CA THR A 65 13.51 24.81 -20.36
C THR A 65 14.58 24.09 -19.54
N ALA A 66 15.79 24.67 -19.50
CA ALA A 66 16.88 24.13 -18.68
C ALA A 66 16.57 24.34 -17.19
N ILE A 67 16.54 23.26 -16.41
CA ILE A 67 16.33 23.28 -14.95
C ILE A 67 17.38 22.41 -14.26
N GLU A 68 18.18 23.05 -13.40
CA GLU A 68 19.21 22.40 -12.58
C GLU A 68 18.62 21.70 -11.34
N ASP A 69 19.37 20.74 -10.79
CA ASP A 69 19.10 20.11 -9.49
C ASP A 69 19.65 20.99 -8.36
N GLU A 70 18.76 21.46 -7.47
CA GLU A 70 19.16 22.23 -6.29
C GLU A 70 19.59 21.32 -5.15
N GLU A 71 20.33 21.87 -4.17
CA GLU A 71 20.84 21.11 -3.03
C GLU A 71 19.74 20.36 -2.26
N ASN A 72 18.55 20.95 -2.13
CA ASN A 72 17.40 20.29 -1.48
C ASN A 72 16.82 19.13 -2.32
N ASP A 73 16.84 19.25 -3.65
CA ASP A 73 16.44 18.16 -4.55
C ASP A 73 17.39 16.95 -4.34
N LEU A 74 18.69 17.25 -4.23
CA LEU A 74 19.75 16.27 -4.01
C LEU A 74 19.74 15.72 -2.59
N ALA A 75 19.48 16.54 -1.57
CA ALA A 75 19.38 16.13 -0.18
C ALA A 75 18.23 15.14 0.01
N ALA A 76 17.06 15.42 -0.56
CA ALA A 76 15.95 14.47 -0.54
C ALA A 76 16.24 13.18 -1.32
N GLN A 77 16.95 13.26 -2.45
CA GLN A 77 17.43 12.08 -3.17
C GLN A 77 18.43 11.25 -2.35
N ARG A 78 19.36 11.90 -1.63
CA ARG A 78 20.33 11.24 -0.74
C ARG A 78 19.65 10.60 0.45
N LEU A 79 18.64 11.25 1.04
CA LEU A 79 17.80 10.68 2.09
C LEU A 79 17.02 9.44 1.62
N ARG A 80 16.62 9.43 0.35
CA ARG A 80 16.09 8.24 -0.34
C ARG A 80 17.12 7.16 -0.66
N GLN A 81 18.41 7.47 -0.57
CA GLN A 81 19.54 6.58 -0.90
C GLN A 81 20.39 6.17 0.32
N LEU A 82 20.05 6.63 1.53
CA LEU A 82 20.74 6.20 2.76
C LEU A 82 20.61 4.68 2.95
N PRO A 83 21.63 4.00 3.51
CA PRO A 83 21.59 2.55 3.71
C PRO A 83 20.45 2.22 4.68
N GLY A 84 19.49 1.41 4.21
CA GLY A 84 18.19 1.19 4.85
C GLY A 84 17.00 1.76 4.07
N ASN A 85 17.27 2.46 2.97
CA ASN A 85 16.28 2.93 2.00
C ASN A 85 16.63 2.30 0.64
N ASP A 86 16.12 1.10 0.41
CA ASP A 86 16.32 0.34 -0.82
C ASP A 86 15.88 1.18 -2.03
N GLY A 87 16.87 1.65 -2.80
CA GLY A 87 16.66 2.11 -4.16
C GLY A 87 15.95 1.03 -4.99
N PRO A 88 15.22 1.41 -6.05
CA PRO A 88 14.36 0.51 -6.79
C PRO A 88 15.17 -0.63 -7.40
N ARG A 89 14.76 -1.86 -7.11
CA ARG A 89 15.32 -3.08 -7.71
C ARG A 89 15.26 -2.98 -9.23
N ARG A 90 16.28 -3.52 -9.90
CA ARG A 90 16.26 -3.80 -11.36
C ARG A 90 15.04 -4.69 -11.65
N GLY A 91 13.95 -4.08 -12.12
CA GLY A 91 12.67 -4.72 -12.42
C GLY A 91 11.44 -4.01 -11.82
N ASP A 92 11.60 -3.31 -10.69
CA ASP A 92 10.47 -2.80 -9.87
C ASP A 92 10.53 -1.28 -9.64
N THR A 93 10.71 -0.52 -10.72
CA THR A 93 10.44 0.91 -10.65
C THR A 93 8.92 1.14 -10.75
N PRO A 94 8.39 2.25 -10.18
CA PRO A 94 7.05 2.74 -10.51
C PRO A 94 6.80 2.84 -12.03
N LEU A 95 7.87 3.03 -12.81
CA LEU A 95 7.89 2.95 -14.27
C LEU A 95 7.63 1.54 -14.81
N GLY A 96 8.25 0.48 -14.27
CA GLY A 96 8.07 -0.90 -14.74
C GLY A 96 6.61 -1.33 -14.77
N THR A 97 5.91 -1.25 -13.63
CA THR A 97 4.49 -1.61 -13.57
C THR A 97 3.59 -0.63 -14.36
N ARG A 98 3.99 0.65 -14.53
CA ARG A 98 3.27 1.58 -15.42
C ARG A 98 3.39 1.19 -16.89
N VAL A 99 4.58 0.76 -17.31
CA VAL A 99 4.85 0.27 -18.66
C VAL A 99 4.07 -1.02 -18.92
N THR A 100 4.07 -1.96 -17.97
CA THR A 100 3.26 -3.18 -18.03
C THR A 100 1.78 -2.86 -18.29
N ILE A 101 1.18 -1.94 -17.54
CA ILE A 101 -0.24 -1.59 -17.71
C ILE A 101 -0.50 -0.80 -18.98
N SER A 102 0.40 0.09 -19.38
CA SER A 102 0.28 0.81 -20.65
C SER A 102 0.28 -0.16 -21.83
N ARG A 103 1.13 -1.20 -21.82
CA ARG A 103 1.14 -2.27 -22.82
C ARG A 103 -0.16 -3.06 -22.83
N LEU A 104 -0.67 -3.42 -21.65
CA LEU A 104 -1.93 -4.13 -21.51
C LEU A 104 -3.11 -3.31 -22.06
N ASN A 105 -3.23 -2.05 -21.67
CA ASN A 105 -4.30 -1.15 -22.14
C ASN A 105 -4.24 -0.94 -23.65
N ASN A 106 -3.03 -0.78 -24.20
CA ASN A 106 -2.82 -0.67 -25.64
C ASN A 106 -3.28 -1.93 -26.37
N SER A 107 -2.89 -3.11 -25.88
CA SER A 107 -3.32 -4.41 -26.41
C SER A 107 -4.84 -4.58 -26.36
N MET A 108 -5.50 -4.19 -25.27
CA MET A 108 -6.95 -4.25 -25.16
C MET A 108 -7.66 -3.32 -26.16
N GLY A 109 -7.09 -2.13 -26.40
CA GLY A 109 -7.57 -1.24 -27.46
C GLY A 109 -7.41 -1.84 -28.86
N VAL A 110 -6.31 -2.53 -29.11
CA VAL A 110 -6.08 -3.27 -30.37
C VAL A 110 -7.07 -4.43 -30.53
N LEU A 111 -7.27 -5.23 -29.48
CA LEU A 111 -8.22 -6.35 -29.48
C LEU A 111 -9.62 -5.86 -29.83
N ARG A 112 -10.07 -4.77 -29.22
CA ARG A 112 -11.35 -4.13 -29.54
C ARG A 112 -11.47 -3.79 -31.02
N ASP A 113 -10.44 -3.15 -31.59
CA ASP A 113 -10.47 -2.73 -32.99
C ASP A 113 -10.51 -3.96 -33.92
N LEU A 114 -9.81 -5.04 -33.56
CA LEU A 114 -9.85 -6.31 -34.28
C LEU A 114 -11.20 -7.00 -34.19
N MET A 115 -11.84 -7.04 -33.02
CA MET A 115 -13.17 -7.62 -32.86
C MET A 115 -14.23 -6.90 -33.72
N ARG A 116 -14.02 -5.62 -34.06
CA ARG A 116 -14.91 -4.90 -34.98
C ARG A 116 -14.64 -5.17 -36.45
N GLN A 117 -13.43 -5.61 -36.78
CA GLN A 117 -12.94 -5.69 -38.17
C GLN A 117 -12.78 -7.13 -38.65
N VAL A 118 -12.60 -8.10 -37.74
CA VAL A 118 -12.27 -9.49 -38.05
C VAL A 118 -13.27 -10.41 -37.33
N PRO A 119 -14.24 -11.01 -38.05
CA PRO A 119 -15.27 -11.87 -37.47
C PRO A 119 -14.72 -13.04 -36.64
N ASP A 120 -13.66 -13.70 -37.10
CA ASP A 120 -13.06 -14.83 -36.37
C ASP A 120 -12.53 -14.42 -34.98
N ILE A 121 -12.04 -13.19 -34.84
CA ILE A 121 -11.56 -12.64 -33.57
C ILE A 121 -12.73 -12.22 -32.68
N HIS A 122 -13.80 -11.71 -33.27
CA HIS A 122 -15.05 -11.44 -32.55
C HIS A 122 -15.62 -12.72 -31.95
N ASP A 123 -15.78 -13.76 -32.75
CA ASP A 123 -16.39 -15.02 -32.32
C ASP A 123 -15.56 -15.72 -31.25
N ALA A 124 -14.23 -15.71 -31.40
CA ALA A 124 -13.30 -16.14 -30.37
C ALA A 124 -13.49 -15.35 -29.06
N ALA A 125 -13.63 -14.02 -29.12
CA ALA A 125 -13.81 -13.19 -27.93
C ALA A 125 -15.19 -13.38 -27.26
N VAL A 126 -16.25 -13.64 -28.04
CA VAL A 126 -17.60 -13.95 -27.53
C VAL A 126 -17.60 -15.22 -26.69
N GLU A 127 -16.87 -16.25 -27.14
CA GLU A 127 -16.74 -17.53 -26.41
C GLU A 127 -16.24 -17.35 -24.98
N PHE A 128 -15.43 -16.31 -24.73
CA PHE A 128 -14.80 -16.04 -23.45
C PHE A 128 -15.40 -14.85 -22.67
N ARG A 129 -16.53 -14.29 -23.12
CA ARG A 129 -17.17 -13.10 -22.51
C ARG A 129 -17.38 -13.23 -21.00
N THR A 130 -17.87 -14.38 -20.56
CA THR A 130 -18.18 -14.64 -19.14
C THR A 130 -16.93 -14.59 -18.26
N ILE A 131 -15.77 -14.97 -18.81
CA ILE A 131 -14.48 -14.97 -18.12
C ILE A 131 -13.96 -13.54 -17.95
N PHE A 132 -14.03 -12.72 -19.01
CA PHE A 132 -13.71 -11.29 -18.91
C PHE A 132 -14.59 -10.58 -17.87
N GLN A 133 -15.91 -10.84 -17.87
CA GLN A 133 -16.84 -10.28 -16.90
C GLN A 133 -16.53 -10.72 -15.46
N ALA A 134 -16.15 -11.99 -15.26
CA ALA A 134 -15.76 -12.51 -13.96
C ALA A 134 -14.47 -11.83 -13.45
N ALA A 135 -13.47 -11.70 -14.32
CA ALA A 135 -12.21 -11.03 -13.98
C ALA A 135 -12.42 -9.57 -13.55
N CYS A 136 -13.24 -8.80 -14.27
CA CYS A 136 -13.59 -7.42 -13.86
C CYS A 136 -14.21 -7.37 -12.47
N LYS A 137 -15.22 -8.21 -12.20
CA LYS A 137 -15.90 -8.26 -10.90
C LYS A 137 -14.94 -8.63 -9.76
N GLN A 138 -13.97 -9.51 -10.03
CA GLN A 138 -12.97 -9.90 -9.05
C GLN A 138 -11.96 -8.78 -8.79
N ILE A 139 -11.55 -8.02 -9.81
CA ILE A 139 -10.73 -6.82 -9.65
C ILE A 139 -11.43 -5.80 -8.74
N ASP A 140 -12.72 -5.52 -8.99
CA ASP A 140 -13.51 -4.59 -8.17
C ASP A 140 -13.64 -5.07 -6.71
N THR A 141 -13.86 -6.38 -6.53
CA THR A 141 -13.94 -7.00 -5.20
C THR A 141 -12.61 -6.92 -4.46
N LEU A 142 -11.51 -7.22 -5.16
CA LEU A 142 -10.15 -7.15 -4.61
C LEU A 142 -9.82 -5.74 -4.14
N ARG A 143 -10.14 -4.75 -4.96
CA ARG A 143 -9.98 -3.32 -4.64
C ARG A 143 -10.71 -2.96 -3.36
N SER A 144 -11.97 -3.35 -3.26
CA SER A 144 -12.83 -2.98 -2.12
C SER A 144 -12.28 -3.52 -0.79
N TYR A 145 -11.84 -4.79 -0.77
CA TYR A 145 -11.21 -5.36 0.41
C TYR A 145 -9.86 -4.71 0.74
N LYS A 146 -9.07 -4.32 -0.27
CA LYS A 146 -7.81 -3.62 -0.06
C LYS A 146 -8.02 -2.22 0.53
N LEU A 147 -8.99 -1.46 0.04
CA LEU A 147 -9.34 -0.16 0.59
C LEU A 147 -9.78 -0.27 2.07
N LEU A 148 -10.62 -1.24 2.39
CA LEU A 148 -11.01 -1.50 3.79
C LEU A 148 -9.81 -1.84 4.69
N HIS A 149 -8.91 -2.70 4.20
CA HIS A 149 -7.72 -3.09 4.94
C HIS A 149 -6.81 -1.89 5.21
N ASP A 150 -6.56 -1.06 4.19
CA ASP A 150 -5.72 0.13 4.31
C ASP A 150 -6.32 1.14 5.28
N GLN A 151 -7.63 1.31 5.25
CA GLN A 151 -8.31 2.19 6.18
C GLN A 151 -8.19 1.71 7.62
N LEU A 152 -8.17 0.40 7.87
CA LEU A 152 -7.88 -0.15 9.19
C LEU A 152 -6.43 0.09 9.63
N HIS A 153 -5.46 0.11 8.71
CA HIS A 153 -4.09 0.55 9.00
C HIS A 153 -4.04 2.04 9.34
N ASP A 154 -4.82 2.88 8.65
CA ASP A 154 -4.91 4.30 8.98
C ASP A 154 -5.51 4.52 10.38
N VAL A 155 -6.56 3.78 10.75
CA VAL A 155 -7.09 3.76 12.14
C VAL A 155 -6.00 3.38 13.15
N GLN A 156 -5.18 2.36 12.83
CA GLN A 156 -4.10 1.93 13.71
C GLN A 156 -3.03 3.01 13.91
N PHE A 157 -2.43 3.47 12.81
CA PHE A 157 -1.21 4.29 12.87
C PHE A 157 -1.49 5.77 13.09
N ARG A 158 -2.60 6.30 12.56
CA ARG A 158 -2.97 7.71 12.75
C ARG A 158 -3.66 7.94 14.09
N CYS A 159 -4.40 6.95 14.58
CA CYS A 159 -5.26 7.12 15.75
C CYS A 159 -4.78 6.24 16.93
N TYR A 160 -4.99 4.92 16.84
CA TYR A 160 -4.88 4.01 17.99
C TYR A 160 -3.52 4.06 18.70
N GLU A 161 -2.41 3.93 17.97
CA GLU A 161 -1.07 3.91 18.57
C GLU A 161 -0.73 5.23 19.29
N ASN A 162 -1.26 6.35 18.78
CA ASN A 162 -1.04 7.65 19.41
C ASN A 162 -1.95 7.86 20.63
N ILE A 163 -3.22 7.40 20.54
CA ILE A 163 -4.14 7.39 21.69
C ILE A 163 -3.57 6.54 22.83
N GLU A 164 -3.07 5.33 22.52
CA GLU A 164 -2.47 4.44 23.52
C GLU A 164 -1.25 5.07 24.20
N ARG A 165 -0.39 5.77 23.44
CA ARG A 165 0.78 6.48 23.96
C ARG A 165 0.40 7.62 24.90
N GLU A 166 -0.56 8.47 24.50
CA GLU A 166 -1.00 9.58 25.34
C GLU A 166 -1.71 9.09 26.61
N LEU A 167 -2.44 7.99 26.51
CA LEU A 167 -3.16 7.39 27.63
C LEU A 167 -2.24 6.91 28.77
N GLN A 168 -0.97 6.62 28.50
CA GLN A 168 0.02 6.28 29.53
C GLN A 168 0.34 7.45 30.46
N HIS A 169 0.10 8.68 30.02
CA HIS A 169 0.49 9.90 30.72
C HIS A 169 -0.69 10.84 30.98
N TYR A 170 -1.91 10.42 30.63
CA TYR A 170 -3.13 11.18 30.87
C TYR A 170 -3.65 10.92 32.30
N PRO A 171 -4.09 11.96 33.04
CA PRO A 171 -4.23 13.38 32.66
C PRO A 171 -3.02 14.26 33.03
N GLU A 172 -1.87 13.68 33.35
CA GLU A 172 -0.74 14.36 34.00
C GLU A 172 0.02 15.35 33.09
N ARG A 173 -0.02 15.15 31.77
CA ARG A 173 0.66 16.02 30.79
C ARG A 173 -0.26 17.13 30.27
N GLU A 174 0.27 18.36 30.29
CA GLU A 174 -0.43 19.60 29.91
C GLU A 174 -1.10 19.56 28.53
N TYR A 175 -0.52 18.84 27.56
CA TYR A 175 -1.02 18.76 26.18
C TYR A 175 -1.70 17.44 25.82
N SER A 176 -1.83 16.49 26.75
CA SER A 176 -2.38 15.17 26.39
C SER A 176 -3.86 15.24 26.01
N ALA A 177 -4.64 16.17 26.59
CA ALA A 177 -6.04 16.36 26.20
C ALA A 177 -6.17 16.88 24.76
N ASP A 178 -5.37 17.88 24.36
CA ASP A 178 -5.38 18.45 23.01
C ASP A 178 -4.89 17.45 21.96
N ASN A 179 -3.86 16.66 22.30
CA ASN A 179 -3.38 15.58 21.44
C ASN A 179 -4.46 14.51 21.24
N LEU A 180 -5.11 14.08 22.33
CA LEU A 180 -6.20 13.10 22.27
C LEU A 180 -7.40 13.61 21.46
N ALA A 181 -7.74 14.89 21.57
CA ALA A 181 -8.77 15.51 20.73
C ALA A 181 -8.38 15.45 19.24
N THR A 182 -7.13 15.79 18.90
CA THR A 182 -6.62 15.68 17.53
C THR A 182 -6.68 14.24 17.00
N TYR A 183 -6.39 13.24 17.84
CA TYR A 183 -6.49 11.83 17.43
C TYR A 183 -7.94 11.34 17.35
N ALA A 184 -8.88 11.95 18.08
CA ALA A 184 -10.31 11.71 17.95
C ALA A 184 -10.83 12.22 16.59
N ASP A 185 -10.43 13.42 16.17
CA ASP A 185 -10.77 13.97 14.85
C ASP A 185 -10.25 13.07 13.72
N ASN A 186 -9.00 12.60 13.82
CA ASN A 186 -8.45 11.63 12.86
C ASN A 186 -9.26 10.32 12.81
N LEU A 187 -9.78 9.86 13.96
CA LEU A 187 -10.61 8.67 14.03
C LEU A 187 -11.97 8.90 13.35
N GLU A 188 -12.57 10.08 13.53
CA GLU A 188 -13.80 10.47 12.83
C GLU A 188 -13.62 10.45 11.31
N ASP A 189 -12.56 11.08 10.80
CA ASP A 189 -12.20 11.06 9.38
C ASP A 189 -12.08 9.61 8.87
N CYS A 190 -11.37 8.75 9.60
CA CYS A 190 -11.20 7.36 9.22
C CYS A 190 -12.53 6.58 9.20
N ILE A 191 -13.44 6.86 10.13
CA ILE A 191 -14.77 6.24 10.18
C ILE A 191 -15.63 6.69 9.00
N ALA A 192 -15.55 7.97 8.63
CA ALA A 192 -16.25 8.50 7.47
C ALA A 192 -15.78 7.81 6.17
N GLU A 193 -14.47 7.69 5.98
CA GLU A 193 -13.86 6.99 4.83
C GLU A 193 -14.27 5.50 4.81
N LEU A 194 -14.28 4.81 5.95
CA LEU A 194 -14.79 3.42 6.03
C LEU A 194 -16.24 3.32 5.54
N ARG A 195 -17.12 4.21 6.01
CA ARG A 195 -18.53 4.22 5.62
C ARG A 195 -18.70 4.49 4.13
N GLU A 196 -17.91 5.39 3.57
CA GLU A 196 -17.90 5.68 2.13
C GLU A 196 -17.46 4.46 1.31
N ILE A 197 -16.34 3.82 1.68
CA ILE A 197 -15.85 2.60 1.01
C ILE A 197 -16.94 1.52 1.01
N ILE A 198 -17.60 1.31 2.14
CA ILE A 198 -18.68 0.31 2.25
C ILE A 198 -19.88 0.67 1.39
N ALA A 199 -20.34 1.93 1.43
CA ALA A 199 -21.46 2.39 0.63
C ALA A 199 -21.21 2.22 -0.88
N ASN A 200 -19.96 2.42 -1.31
CA ASN A 200 -19.54 2.28 -2.69
C ASN A 200 -19.18 0.84 -3.10
N THR A 201 -19.31 -0.14 -2.19
CA THR A 201 -18.97 -1.55 -2.47
C THR A 201 -20.23 -2.42 -2.54
N PRO A 202 -20.70 -2.83 -3.73
CA PRO A 202 -21.94 -3.60 -3.89
C PRO A 202 -21.95 -4.98 -3.21
N THR A 203 -20.77 -5.54 -2.93
CA THR A 203 -20.61 -6.83 -2.24
C THR A 203 -20.74 -6.69 -0.72
N LEU A 204 -20.59 -5.48 -0.17
CA LEU A 204 -20.64 -5.17 1.27
C LEU A 204 -21.95 -4.45 1.62
N ARG A 205 -23.08 -5.02 1.21
CA ARG A 205 -24.43 -4.41 1.23
C ARG A 205 -24.91 -3.85 2.59
N THR A 206 -24.20 -4.13 3.68
CA THR A 206 -24.50 -3.63 5.03
C THR A 206 -23.22 -3.18 5.72
N VAL A 207 -23.28 -2.01 6.37
CA VAL A 207 -22.20 -1.52 7.24
C VAL A 207 -21.89 -2.59 8.31
N PRO A 208 -20.66 -3.10 8.36
CA PRO A 208 -20.28 -4.05 9.38
C PRO A 208 -20.43 -3.44 10.77
N VAL A 209 -20.94 -4.23 11.72
CA VAL A 209 -21.18 -3.80 13.11
C VAL A 209 -19.93 -3.23 13.79
N TRP A 210 -18.74 -3.67 13.38
CA TRP A 210 -17.47 -3.16 13.93
C TRP A 210 -17.15 -1.72 13.57
N VAL A 211 -17.70 -1.19 12.47
CA VAL A 211 -17.57 0.25 12.13
C VAL A 211 -18.34 1.09 13.13
N GLU A 212 -19.52 0.61 13.56
CA GLU A 212 -20.28 1.27 14.62
C GLU A 212 -19.59 1.15 15.99
N TRP A 213 -18.80 0.10 16.22
CA TRP A 213 -17.93 0.05 17.40
C TRP A 213 -16.82 1.10 17.36
N LEU A 214 -16.27 1.44 16.19
CA LEU A 214 -15.32 2.56 16.11
C LEU A 214 -16.01 3.90 16.37
N ALA A 215 -17.21 4.11 15.83
CA ALA A 215 -18.01 5.33 16.07
C ALA A 215 -18.39 5.51 17.56
N GLU A 216 -18.76 4.42 18.22
CA GLU A 216 -19.01 4.41 19.65
C GLU A 216 -17.74 4.72 20.45
N ALA A 217 -16.58 4.15 20.08
CA ALA A 217 -15.31 4.46 20.72
C ALA A 217 -14.93 5.95 20.55
N HIS A 218 -15.18 6.53 19.37
CA HIS A 218 -14.99 7.96 19.13
C HIS A 218 -15.84 8.81 20.08
N SER A 219 -17.13 8.49 20.21
CA SER A 219 -18.04 9.19 21.13
C SER A 219 -17.60 9.06 22.59
N GLN A 220 -17.10 7.89 22.99
CA GLN A 220 -16.54 7.65 24.33
C GLN A 220 -15.27 8.48 24.58
N ILE A 221 -14.41 8.68 23.58
CA ILE A 221 -13.23 9.56 23.70
C ILE A 221 -13.66 11.00 23.97
N LEU A 222 -14.57 11.56 23.16
CA LEU A 222 -15.05 12.94 23.34
C LEU A 222 -15.74 13.14 24.70
N GLN A 223 -16.54 12.15 25.12
CA GLN A 223 -17.15 12.17 26.44
C GLN A 223 -16.10 12.09 27.56
N ALA A 224 -15.08 11.25 27.40
CA ALA A 224 -14.00 11.12 28.38
C ALA A 224 -13.21 12.42 28.52
N LEU A 225 -12.93 13.12 27.42
CA LEU A 225 -12.21 14.40 27.44
C LEU A 225 -13.01 15.52 28.12
N SER A 226 -14.34 15.58 27.89
CA SER A 226 -15.20 16.59 28.52
C SER A 226 -15.50 16.32 30.00
N SER A 227 -15.41 15.07 30.45
CA SER A 227 -15.67 14.65 31.84
C SER A 227 -14.42 14.23 32.60
N GLU A 228 -13.24 14.38 32.01
CA GLU A 228 -11.92 13.91 32.51
C GLU A 228 -11.93 12.43 32.96
N ASN A 229 -12.74 11.60 32.31
CA ASN A 229 -12.97 10.21 32.70
C ASN A 229 -11.97 9.25 32.05
N THR A 230 -10.85 9.02 32.73
CA THR A 230 -9.78 8.12 32.25
C THR A 230 -10.25 6.67 32.04
N LEU A 231 -11.22 6.17 32.82
CA LEU A 231 -11.74 4.80 32.64
C LEU A 231 -12.52 4.67 31.33
N LEU A 232 -13.30 5.69 30.97
CA LEU A 232 -14.03 5.71 29.71
C LEU A 232 -13.08 5.80 28.51
N LEU A 233 -12.01 6.58 28.63
CA LEU A 233 -10.96 6.67 27.61
C LEU A 233 -10.25 5.31 27.40
N ARG A 234 -9.91 4.60 28.48
CA ARG A 234 -9.33 3.24 28.41
C ARG A 234 -10.26 2.26 27.71
N ARG A 235 -11.55 2.31 28.04
CA ARG A 235 -12.57 1.47 27.41
C ARG A 235 -12.67 1.73 25.91
N ALA A 236 -12.62 3.00 25.48
CA ALA A 236 -12.62 3.36 24.07
C ALA A 236 -11.38 2.81 23.35
N ALA A 237 -10.18 2.97 23.94
CA ALA A 237 -8.94 2.42 23.40
C ALA A 237 -9.00 0.88 23.28
N ASP A 238 -9.52 0.18 24.28
CA ASP A 238 -9.71 -1.27 24.25
C ASP A 238 -10.67 -1.72 23.14
N GLN A 239 -11.71 -0.94 22.88
CA GLN A 239 -12.67 -1.20 21.82
C GLN A 239 -12.03 -1.06 20.43
N ILE A 240 -11.22 -0.01 20.22
CA ILE A 240 -10.46 0.17 18.98
C ILE A 240 -9.44 -0.97 18.81
N ARG A 241 -8.68 -1.30 19.86
CA ARG A 241 -7.73 -2.42 19.87
C ARG A 241 -8.40 -3.73 19.44
N ARG A 242 -9.60 -4.01 19.96
CA ARG A 242 -10.37 -5.22 19.61
C ARG A 242 -10.71 -5.25 18.13
N VAL A 243 -11.12 -4.12 17.54
CA VAL A 243 -11.40 -4.04 16.11
C VAL A 243 -10.13 -4.34 15.30
N LEU A 244 -9.02 -3.70 15.65
CA LEU A 244 -7.73 -3.84 14.96
C LEU A 244 -7.10 -5.23 15.11
N ASN A 245 -7.43 -5.98 16.16
CA ASN A 245 -6.92 -7.34 16.35
C ASN A 245 -7.79 -8.42 15.69
N VAL A 246 -9.08 -8.13 15.45
CA VAL A 246 -10.03 -9.15 14.96
C VAL A 246 -10.31 -9.03 13.47
N TYR A 247 -10.50 -7.82 12.94
CA TYR A 247 -11.06 -7.64 11.59
C TYR A 247 -10.06 -7.57 10.43
N PRO A 248 -8.78 -7.19 10.60
CA PRO A 248 -7.81 -7.28 9.50
C PRO A 248 -7.64 -8.69 8.95
N THR A 249 -7.65 -9.72 9.80
CA THR A 249 -7.49 -11.13 9.40
C THR A 249 -8.57 -11.60 8.41
N PRO A 250 -9.89 -11.52 8.72
CA PRO A 250 -10.93 -11.95 7.78
C PRO A 250 -10.99 -11.11 6.52
N ILE A 251 -10.70 -9.80 6.59
CA ILE A 251 -10.61 -8.94 5.38
C ILE A 251 -9.47 -9.41 4.49
N ASN A 252 -8.30 -9.70 5.06
CA ASN A 252 -7.17 -10.22 4.30
C ASN A 252 -7.48 -11.59 3.69
N ALA A 253 -8.12 -12.49 4.44
CA ALA A 253 -8.51 -13.80 3.90
C ALA A 253 -9.43 -13.65 2.67
N ARG A 254 -10.35 -12.68 2.69
CA ARG A 254 -11.18 -12.35 1.52
C ARG A 254 -10.37 -11.74 0.38
N LEU A 255 -9.41 -10.87 0.68
CA LEU A 255 -8.50 -10.29 -0.31
C LEU A 255 -7.71 -11.41 -1.03
N ILE A 256 -7.05 -12.29 -0.28
CA ILE A 256 -6.26 -13.42 -0.81
C ILE A 256 -7.15 -14.39 -1.60
N SER A 257 -8.31 -14.77 -1.06
CA SER A 257 -9.27 -15.62 -1.78
C SER A 257 -9.74 -14.97 -3.09
N THR A 258 -9.87 -13.64 -3.13
CA THR A 258 -10.20 -12.92 -4.36
C THR A 258 -9.06 -13.01 -5.37
N VAL A 259 -7.81 -12.83 -4.95
CA VAL A 259 -6.63 -12.99 -5.84
C VAL A 259 -6.55 -14.41 -6.39
N GLN A 260 -6.72 -15.44 -5.54
CA GLN A 260 -6.64 -16.84 -5.94
C GLN A 260 -7.77 -17.28 -6.87
N SER A 261 -8.97 -16.72 -6.69
CA SER A 261 -10.11 -16.99 -7.58
C SER A 261 -10.07 -16.18 -8.87
N MET A 262 -9.29 -15.10 -8.90
CA MET A 262 -9.06 -14.30 -10.10
C MET A 262 -8.18 -15.10 -11.05
N ASP A 263 -8.84 -15.88 -11.90
CA ASP A 263 -8.23 -16.80 -12.86
C ASP A 263 -7.60 -16.04 -14.04
N LEU A 264 -6.62 -15.19 -13.72
CA LEU A 264 -5.80 -14.49 -14.68
C LEU A 264 -4.99 -15.47 -15.53
N GLY A 265 -4.77 -16.70 -15.05
CA GLY A 265 -4.17 -17.79 -15.82
C GLY A 265 -5.03 -18.13 -17.04
N THR A 266 -6.31 -18.43 -16.83
CA THR A 266 -7.24 -18.65 -17.95
C THR A 266 -7.34 -17.43 -18.87
N LEU A 267 -7.29 -16.21 -18.32
CA LEU A 267 -7.27 -14.99 -19.14
C LEU A 267 -6.01 -14.89 -20.03
N VAL A 268 -4.85 -15.28 -19.51
CA VAL A 268 -3.60 -15.39 -20.28
C VAL A 268 -3.75 -16.41 -21.40
N ASP A 269 -4.32 -17.58 -21.11
CA ASP A 269 -4.51 -18.65 -22.11
C ASP A 269 -5.44 -18.22 -23.25
N ILE A 270 -6.51 -17.49 -22.91
CA ILE A 270 -7.46 -16.91 -23.87
C ILE A 270 -6.77 -15.87 -24.75
N MET A 271 -6.03 -14.94 -24.13
CA MET A 271 -5.31 -13.90 -24.87
C MET A 271 -4.24 -14.52 -25.79
N GLU A 272 -3.63 -15.64 -25.38
CA GLU A 272 -2.71 -16.42 -26.21
C GLU A 272 -3.40 -17.17 -27.36
N TYR A 273 -4.62 -17.66 -27.16
CA TYR A 273 -5.44 -18.19 -28.24
C TYR A 273 -5.77 -17.10 -29.27
N ILE A 274 -6.30 -15.95 -28.82
CA ILE A 274 -6.65 -14.83 -29.71
C ILE A 274 -5.42 -14.31 -30.48
N HIS A 275 -4.27 -14.22 -29.81
CA HIS A 275 -3.00 -13.82 -30.45
C HIS A 275 -2.58 -14.80 -31.57
N ARG A 276 -2.75 -16.11 -31.36
CA ARG A 276 -2.51 -17.14 -32.39
C ARG A 276 -3.48 -17.00 -33.55
N THR A 277 -4.78 -16.86 -33.28
CA THR A 277 -5.80 -16.66 -34.33
C THR A 277 -5.51 -15.41 -35.17
N CYS A 278 -5.04 -14.31 -34.56
CA CYS A 278 -4.65 -13.12 -35.32
C CYS A 278 -3.51 -13.41 -36.29
N SER A 279 -2.55 -14.25 -35.90
CA SER A 279 -1.42 -14.64 -36.74
C SER A 279 -1.89 -15.52 -37.91
N ASP A 280 -2.82 -16.44 -37.65
CA ASP A 280 -3.34 -17.40 -38.63
C ASP A 280 -4.24 -16.72 -39.69
N VAL A 281 -5.06 -15.74 -39.29
CA VAL A 281 -5.95 -14.98 -40.18
C VAL A 281 -5.21 -13.87 -40.96
N GLY A 282 -3.90 -13.71 -40.74
CA GLY A 282 -3.07 -12.77 -41.48
C GLY A 282 -3.24 -11.31 -41.06
N VAL A 283 -3.59 -11.06 -39.80
CA VAL A 283 -3.56 -9.70 -39.21
C VAL A 283 -2.14 -9.14 -39.34
N ASN A 284 -2.03 -7.82 -39.55
CA ASN A 284 -0.73 -7.20 -39.74
C ASN A 284 0.22 -7.46 -38.55
N ALA A 285 1.51 -7.59 -38.85
CA ALA A 285 2.53 -8.00 -37.88
C ALA A 285 2.69 -7.02 -36.69
N GLU A 286 2.47 -5.72 -36.90
CA GLU A 286 2.59 -4.72 -35.84
C GLU A 286 1.44 -4.83 -34.82
N THR A 287 0.23 -5.10 -35.30
CA THR A 287 -0.95 -5.34 -34.49
C THR A 287 -0.81 -6.64 -33.68
N VAL A 288 -0.34 -7.72 -34.31
CA VAL A 288 -0.03 -8.99 -33.62
C VAL A 288 1.02 -8.75 -32.54
N LYS A 289 2.10 -8.02 -32.85
CA LYS A 289 3.13 -7.67 -31.87
C LYS A 289 2.58 -6.88 -30.67
N ARG A 290 1.73 -5.88 -30.91
CA ARG A 290 1.09 -5.10 -29.82
C ARG A 290 0.21 -5.96 -28.92
N LEU A 291 -0.49 -6.95 -29.46
CA LEU A 291 -1.21 -7.95 -28.67
C LEU A 291 -0.24 -8.81 -27.84
N GLY A 292 0.86 -9.25 -28.45
CA GLY A 292 1.91 -10.03 -27.76
C GLY A 292 2.58 -9.28 -26.61
N ASP A 293 2.82 -7.98 -26.77
CA ASP A 293 3.33 -7.11 -25.70
C ASP A 293 2.34 -7.01 -24.52
N GLY A 294 1.03 -6.93 -24.81
CA GLY A 294 -0.01 -6.94 -23.79
C GLY A 294 -0.15 -8.29 -23.07
N LEU A 295 -0.06 -9.40 -23.80
CA LEU A 295 -0.06 -10.76 -23.22
C LEU A 295 1.13 -10.94 -22.26
N THR A 296 2.32 -10.48 -22.67
CA THR A 296 3.52 -10.50 -21.81
C THR A 296 3.29 -9.68 -20.55
N ALA A 297 2.72 -8.49 -20.69
CA ALA A 297 2.38 -7.64 -19.56
C ALA A 297 1.35 -8.26 -18.60
N LEU A 298 0.33 -8.96 -19.13
CA LEU A 298 -0.65 -9.67 -18.32
C LEU A 298 0.00 -10.81 -17.51
N ARG A 299 0.94 -11.56 -18.11
CA ARG A 299 1.72 -12.60 -17.42
C ARG A 299 2.57 -12.01 -16.29
N GLU A 300 3.28 -10.91 -16.55
CA GLU A 300 4.07 -10.20 -15.53
C GLU A 300 3.19 -9.74 -14.37
N LEU A 301 2.01 -9.20 -14.66
CA LEU A 301 1.06 -8.71 -13.67
C LEU A 301 0.50 -9.85 -12.81
N HIS A 302 0.11 -10.96 -13.43
CA HIS A 302 -0.37 -12.15 -12.74
C HIS A 302 0.70 -12.73 -11.80
N ALA A 303 1.94 -12.89 -12.27
CA ALA A 303 3.04 -13.37 -11.46
C ALA A 303 3.32 -12.43 -10.27
N LYS A 304 3.32 -11.11 -10.51
CA LYS A 304 3.56 -10.12 -9.46
C LYS A 304 2.46 -10.12 -8.40
N LEU A 305 1.20 -10.17 -8.80
CA LEU A 305 0.07 -10.20 -7.87
C LEU A 305 0.09 -11.49 -7.04
N THR A 306 0.35 -12.63 -7.67
CA THR A 306 0.46 -13.94 -7.01
C THR A 306 1.56 -13.91 -5.95
N ASN A 307 2.76 -13.46 -6.31
CA ASN A 307 3.89 -13.37 -5.37
C ASN A 307 3.59 -12.41 -4.21
N LEU A 308 3.10 -11.20 -4.48
CA LEU A 308 2.79 -10.22 -3.42
C LEU A 308 1.68 -10.71 -2.49
N SER A 309 0.67 -11.40 -3.03
CA SER A 309 -0.41 -11.99 -2.22
C SER A 309 0.12 -13.11 -1.31
N SER A 310 1.03 -13.95 -1.81
CA SER A 310 1.66 -15.01 -1.04
C SER A 310 2.59 -14.45 0.05
N ASP A 311 3.42 -13.46 -0.29
CA ASP A 311 4.25 -12.74 0.68
C ASP A 311 3.38 -12.15 1.79
N HIS A 312 2.29 -11.47 1.42
CA HIS A 312 1.37 -10.85 2.38
C HIS A 312 0.71 -11.88 3.31
N GLU A 313 0.25 -13.01 2.76
CA GLU A 313 -0.32 -14.12 3.52
C GLU A 313 0.66 -14.70 4.54
N GLN A 314 1.93 -14.85 4.18
CA GLN A 314 2.96 -15.39 5.08
C GLN A 314 3.38 -14.39 6.17
N TRP A 315 3.38 -13.08 5.87
CA TRP A 315 3.68 -12.04 6.86
C TRP A 315 2.56 -11.82 7.87
N GLN A 316 1.30 -12.07 7.51
CA GLN A 316 0.15 -11.78 8.39
C GLN A 316 0.20 -12.50 9.75
N PRO A 317 0.50 -13.81 9.86
CA PRO A 317 0.64 -14.47 11.16
C PRO A 317 1.72 -13.84 12.05
N ILE A 318 2.82 -13.38 11.45
CA ILE A 318 3.93 -12.73 12.16
C ILE A 318 3.47 -11.36 12.68
N ASP A 319 2.79 -10.57 11.85
CA ASP A 319 2.22 -9.28 12.25
C ASP A 319 1.21 -9.45 13.41
N ASN A 320 0.34 -10.46 13.33
CA ASN A 320 -0.61 -10.78 14.40
C ASN A 320 0.08 -11.10 15.73
N LEU A 321 1.21 -11.83 15.72
CA LEU A 321 1.99 -12.10 16.94
C LEU A 321 2.67 -10.84 17.48
N LEU A 322 3.17 -9.97 16.59
CA LEU A 322 3.84 -8.72 16.96
C LEU A 322 2.86 -7.66 17.51
N ARG A 323 1.57 -7.77 17.20
CA ARG A 323 0.48 -6.90 17.71
C ARG A 323 0.00 -7.28 19.11
N LEU A 324 0.33 -8.46 19.61
CA LEU A 324 -0.05 -8.84 20.98
C LEU A 324 0.63 -7.89 22.00
N PRO A 325 -0.09 -7.48 23.06
CA PRO A 325 0.51 -6.70 24.13
C PRO A 325 1.56 -7.56 24.84
N ASN A 326 2.84 -7.25 24.61
CA ASN A 326 3.99 -7.96 25.14
C ASN A 326 4.71 -7.06 26.14
N ASP A 327 3.96 -6.58 27.14
CA ASP A 327 4.41 -5.54 28.07
C ASP A 327 5.39 -6.11 29.12
N SER A 328 5.32 -7.42 29.37
CA SER A 328 6.22 -8.13 30.26
C SER A 328 7.35 -8.86 29.51
N LEU A 329 8.46 -9.09 30.20
CA LEU A 329 9.57 -9.89 29.67
C LEU A 329 9.13 -11.33 29.41
N ASP A 330 8.30 -11.89 30.30
CA ASP A 330 7.84 -13.27 30.23
C ASP A 330 6.96 -13.49 28.99
N ASP A 331 6.11 -12.51 28.64
CA ASP A 331 5.30 -12.56 27.41
C ASP A 331 6.17 -12.56 26.16
N ILE A 332 7.20 -11.70 26.11
CA ILE A 332 8.15 -11.64 24.98
C ILE A 332 8.86 -12.99 24.82
N VAL A 333 9.38 -13.54 25.92
CA VAL A 333 10.11 -14.82 25.90
C VAL A 333 9.19 -15.97 25.49
N ALA A 334 7.96 -16.03 26.01
CA ALA A 334 7.00 -17.07 25.67
C ALA A 334 6.58 -17.05 24.19
N LEU A 335 6.51 -15.86 23.57
CA LEU A 335 6.17 -15.70 22.15
C LEU A 335 7.36 -15.86 21.20
N TRP A 336 8.58 -15.69 21.71
CA TRP A 336 9.79 -15.60 20.89
C TRP A 336 10.01 -16.83 20.01
N ASP A 337 9.92 -18.04 20.57
CA ASP A 337 10.16 -19.27 19.81
C ASP A 337 9.20 -19.42 18.61
N LYS A 338 7.93 -19.07 18.82
CA LYS A 338 6.92 -19.12 17.75
C LYS A 338 7.19 -18.06 16.68
N LEU A 339 7.51 -16.84 17.11
CA LEU A 339 7.79 -15.72 16.21
C LEU A 339 9.04 -15.99 15.37
N LYS A 340 10.10 -16.50 15.99
CA LYS A 340 11.35 -16.87 15.33
C LYS A 340 11.14 -17.97 14.32
N LEU A 341 10.37 -19.02 14.65
CA LEU A 341 10.06 -20.11 13.73
C LEU A 341 9.35 -19.59 12.47
N GLN A 342 8.25 -18.85 12.65
CA GLN A 342 7.46 -18.34 11.52
C GLN A 342 8.22 -17.32 10.67
N ALA A 343 8.88 -16.36 11.29
CA ALA A 343 9.67 -15.37 10.54
C ALA A 343 10.94 -15.97 9.91
N GLY A 344 11.50 -17.01 10.53
CA GLY A 344 12.67 -17.74 10.02
C GLY A 344 12.45 -18.38 8.66
N GLU A 345 11.23 -18.84 8.38
CA GLU A 345 10.85 -19.34 7.05
C GLU A 345 10.96 -18.24 5.97
N LEU A 346 10.64 -17.00 6.33
CA LEU A 346 10.66 -15.85 5.42
C LEU A 346 12.07 -15.31 5.16
N TYR A 347 12.84 -15.05 6.22
CA TYR A 347 14.18 -14.49 6.06
C TYR A 347 15.25 -15.56 5.78
N GLY A 348 14.96 -16.84 6.02
CA GLY A 348 15.93 -17.94 5.89
C GLY A 348 16.39 -18.15 4.44
N SER A 349 15.43 -18.10 3.50
CA SER A 349 15.65 -18.31 2.07
C SER A 349 16.06 -17.04 1.31
N SER A 350 15.75 -15.87 1.87
CA SER A 350 16.02 -14.57 1.25
C SER A 350 17.47 -14.13 1.44
N LYS A 351 18.07 -13.57 0.38
CA LYS A 351 19.41 -12.94 0.39
C LYS A 351 19.35 -11.42 0.51
N GLU A 352 18.15 -10.88 0.64
CA GLU A 352 17.90 -9.45 0.67
C GLU A 352 18.35 -8.84 2.00
N ASP A 353 18.67 -7.55 2.01
CA ASP A 353 19.26 -6.91 3.20
C ASP A 353 18.31 -6.93 4.40
N TRP A 354 17.00 -6.74 4.20
CA TRP A 354 16.01 -6.86 5.28
C TRP A 354 16.03 -8.24 5.96
N ALA A 355 16.31 -9.30 5.20
CA ALA A 355 16.33 -10.67 5.71
C ALA A 355 17.59 -10.92 6.55
N ARG A 356 18.71 -10.31 6.15
CA ARG A 356 19.94 -10.32 6.94
C ARG A 356 19.77 -9.56 8.25
N GLU A 357 19.21 -8.36 8.18
CA GLU A 357 18.98 -7.53 9.38
C GLU A 357 18.03 -8.20 10.38
N LEU A 358 16.92 -8.79 9.90
CA LEU A 358 16.00 -9.51 10.79
C LEU A 358 16.64 -10.77 11.40
N ARG A 359 17.51 -11.45 10.66
CA ARG A 359 18.28 -12.59 11.18
C ARG A 359 19.26 -12.15 12.26
N ASP A 360 19.99 -11.07 12.03
CA ASP A 360 20.92 -10.51 13.01
C ASP A 360 20.20 -10.07 14.30
N ASP A 361 19.02 -9.45 14.17
CA ASP A 361 18.20 -9.07 15.33
C ASP A 361 17.68 -10.33 16.06
N ALA A 362 17.27 -11.38 15.33
CA ALA A 362 16.83 -12.64 15.93
C ALA A 362 17.95 -13.36 16.70
N ASP A 363 19.16 -13.44 16.12
CA ASP A 363 20.31 -14.06 16.77
C ASP A 363 20.71 -13.31 18.06
N ARG A 364 20.56 -11.99 18.08
CA ARG A 364 20.80 -11.17 19.28
C ARG A 364 19.76 -11.40 20.37
N ILE A 365 18.49 -11.55 19.99
CA ILE A 365 17.42 -11.88 20.94
C ILE A 365 17.66 -13.27 21.53
N ASP A 366 18.01 -14.27 20.72
CA ASP A 366 18.34 -15.62 21.21
C ASP A 366 19.46 -15.61 22.25
N GLN A 367 20.57 -14.92 21.95
CA GLN A 367 21.68 -14.79 22.88
C GLN A 367 21.25 -14.11 24.18
N ALA A 368 20.45 -13.05 24.09
CA ALA A 368 19.96 -12.34 25.25
C ALA A 368 18.99 -13.17 26.10
N VAL A 369 18.13 -14.00 25.48
CA VAL A 369 17.24 -14.95 26.16
C VAL A 369 18.06 -16.01 26.91
N GLN A 370 19.11 -16.56 26.30
CA GLN A 370 20.00 -17.53 26.94
C GLN A 370 20.73 -16.93 28.15
N LEU A 371 21.20 -15.68 28.02
CA LEU A 371 21.87 -14.93 29.08
C LEU A 371 20.92 -14.34 30.12
N LYS A 372 19.61 -14.43 29.91
CA LYS A 372 18.55 -13.81 30.73
C LYS A 372 18.73 -12.29 30.88
N ASP A 373 19.26 -11.63 29.85
CA ASP A 373 19.46 -10.17 29.84
C ASP A 373 18.16 -9.45 29.46
N ALA A 374 17.34 -9.16 30.48
CA ALA A 374 16.05 -8.50 30.33
C ALA A 374 16.10 -7.18 29.54
N ARG A 375 17.18 -6.41 29.70
CA ARG A 375 17.33 -5.10 29.04
C ARG A 375 17.58 -5.30 27.55
N VAL A 376 18.50 -6.20 27.20
CA VAL A 376 18.83 -6.48 25.80
C VAL A 376 17.66 -7.14 25.08
N ILE A 377 16.95 -8.09 25.73
CA ILE A 377 15.75 -8.71 25.15
C ILE A 377 14.73 -7.65 24.75
N LYS A 378 14.36 -6.74 25.66
CA LYS A 378 13.38 -5.68 25.36
C LYS A 378 13.85 -4.76 24.23
N GLN A 379 15.10 -4.30 24.29
CA GLN A 379 15.64 -3.38 23.29
C GLN A 379 15.71 -4.01 21.89
N GLN A 380 16.20 -5.24 21.79
CA GLN A 380 16.32 -5.94 20.51
C GLN A 380 14.95 -6.35 19.97
N PHE A 381 14.02 -6.77 20.85
CA PHE A 381 12.65 -7.10 20.44
C PHE A 381 11.92 -5.90 19.83
N ILE A 382 12.08 -4.69 20.38
CA ILE A 382 11.53 -3.46 19.79
C ILE A 382 12.09 -3.21 18.38
N SER A 383 13.41 -3.41 18.21
CA SER A 383 14.07 -3.22 16.92
C SER A 383 13.60 -4.25 15.89
N TYR A 384 13.56 -5.53 16.28
CA TYR A 384 13.04 -6.63 15.49
C TYR A 384 11.59 -6.38 15.07
N ARG A 385 10.72 -6.04 16.02
CA ARG A 385 9.31 -5.71 15.77
C ARG A 385 9.18 -4.57 14.77
N SER A 386 9.93 -3.49 14.95
CA SER A 386 9.89 -2.33 14.05
C SER A 386 10.31 -2.71 12.62
N ARG A 387 11.38 -3.49 12.44
CA ARG A 387 11.83 -3.94 11.12
C ARG A 387 10.83 -4.89 10.46
N ALA A 388 10.31 -5.86 11.21
CA ALA A 388 9.33 -6.82 10.70
C ALA A 388 8.03 -6.12 10.28
N MET A 389 7.50 -5.22 11.11
CA MET A 389 6.31 -4.42 10.78
C MET A 389 6.56 -3.52 9.56
N ARG A 390 7.74 -2.90 9.45
CA ARG A 390 8.12 -2.11 8.27
C ARG A 390 8.15 -2.96 7.00
N ARG A 391 8.72 -4.17 7.07
CA ARG A 391 8.77 -5.08 5.92
C ARG A 391 7.37 -5.51 5.49
N PHE A 392 6.51 -5.86 6.44
CA PHE A 392 5.12 -6.19 6.13
C PHE A 392 4.38 -5.00 5.49
N PHE A 393 4.54 -3.80 6.05
CA PHE A 393 3.99 -2.57 5.47
C PHE A 393 4.47 -2.31 4.04
N GLN A 394 5.73 -2.62 3.71
CA GLN A 394 6.23 -2.51 2.34
C GLN A 394 5.54 -3.49 1.39
N VAL A 395 5.37 -4.75 1.79
CA VAL A 395 4.64 -5.77 1.01
C VAL A 395 3.20 -5.30 0.78
N ASP A 396 2.53 -4.84 1.84
CA ASP A 396 1.17 -4.33 1.79
C ASP A 396 1.03 -3.12 0.85
N LYS A 397 1.96 -2.15 0.93
CA LYS A 397 2.00 -0.98 0.03
C LYS A 397 2.29 -1.36 -1.42
N GLN A 398 3.11 -2.38 -1.67
CA GLN A 398 3.36 -2.89 -3.01
C GLN A 398 2.12 -3.58 -3.59
N LEU A 399 1.41 -4.37 -2.78
CA LEU A 399 0.14 -4.99 -3.15
C LEU A 399 -0.91 -3.92 -3.47
N ARG A 400 -1.06 -2.89 -2.64
CA ARG A 400 -1.93 -1.74 -2.90
C ARG A 400 -1.64 -1.12 -4.26
N LYS A 401 -0.38 -0.81 -4.54
CA LYS A 401 0.05 -0.19 -5.79
C LYS A 401 -0.27 -1.04 -7.01
N VAL A 402 -0.32 -2.37 -6.91
CA VAL A 402 -0.74 -3.26 -8.00
C VAL A 402 -2.26 -3.24 -8.14
N CYS A 403 -3.00 -3.28 -7.04
CA CYS A 403 -4.47 -3.16 -7.02
C CYS A 403 -4.98 -1.82 -7.60
N ASP A 404 -4.44 -0.69 -7.15
CA ASP A 404 -4.80 0.66 -7.66
C ASP A 404 -4.54 0.79 -9.17
N LYS A 405 -3.60 0.01 -9.65
CA LYS A 405 -3.15 0.00 -11.03
C LYS A 405 -4.00 -0.91 -11.91
N LEU A 406 -4.58 -1.98 -11.35
CA LEU A 406 -5.63 -2.76 -12.00
C LEU A 406 -6.89 -1.92 -12.30
N ASP A 407 -7.13 -0.84 -11.55
CA ASP A 407 -8.19 0.16 -11.82
C ASP A 407 -8.13 0.70 -13.26
N HIS A 408 -6.90 0.89 -13.77
CA HIS A 408 -6.67 1.40 -15.13
C HIS A 408 -6.86 0.34 -16.22
N VAL A 409 -7.06 -0.92 -15.84
CA VAL A 409 -7.27 -2.07 -16.73
C VAL A 409 -8.75 -2.47 -16.77
N GLY A 410 -9.50 -2.25 -15.69
CA GLY A 410 -10.95 -2.49 -15.64
C GLY A 410 -11.73 -1.75 -16.73
N GLY A 411 -11.33 -0.50 -17.04
CA GLY A 411 -11.90 0.28 -18.14
C GLY A 411 -11.76 -0.40 -19.51
N PRO A 412 -10.53 -0.74 -19.96
CA PRO A 412 -10.31 -1.49 -21.20
C PRO A 412 -11.04 -2.84 -21.28
N PHE A 413 -11.11 -3.61 -20.20
CA PHE A 413 -11.89 -4.86 -20.18
C PHE A 413 -13.39 -4.60 -20.29
N ALA A 414 -13.94 -3.64 -19.53
CA ALA A 414 -15.33 -3.23 -19.66
C ALA A 414 -15.67 -2.74 -21.07
N PHE A 415 -14.72 -2.11 -21.75
CA PHE A 415 -14.87 -1.66 -23.13
C PHE A 415 -14.86 -2.82 -24.15
N VAL A 416 -14.05 -3.87 -23.93
CA VAL A 416 -14.12 -5.11 -24.71
C VAL A 416 -15.44 -5.83 -24.46
N ILE A 417 -15.90 -5.88 -23.21
CA ILE A 417 -17.22 -6.45 -22.86
C ILE A 417 -18.36 -5.71 -23.57
N GLY A 418 -18.32 -4.37 -23.62
CA GLY A 418 -19.34 -3.57 -24.31
C GLY A 418 -19.34 -3.68 -25.84
N VAL A 419 -18.33 -4.31 -26.45
CA VAL A 419 -18.35 -4.70 -27.88
C VAL A 419 -18.91 -6.12 -28.07
N LEU A 420 -18.96 -6.91 -27.00
CA LEU A 420 -19.56 -8.26 -26.96
C LEU A 420 -21.04 -8.25 -26.53
N GLU A 421 -21.59 -7.05 -26.28
CA GLU A 421 -23.01 -6.74 -26.04
C GLU A 421 -23.61 -6.17 -27.34
#